data_AF-A0A1F5VJV6-F1
#
_entry.id   AF-A0A1F5VJV6-F1
#
_cell.length_a   1.000
_cell.length_b   1.000
_cell.length_c   1.000
_cell.angle_alpha   90.00
_cell.angle_beta   90.00
_cell.angle_gamma   90.00
#
_symmetry.space_group_name_H-M   'P 1'
#
loop_
_entity.id
_entity.type
_entity.pdbx_description
1 polymer ?
#
loop_
_entity_poly.entity_id
_entity_poly.type
_entity_poly.pdbx_seq_one_letter_code
_entity_poly.pdbx_strand_id
1 'polypeptide(L)' 'MLEYKESIAQYTWAYAYGGSATDTAFSIQQTSDGGYISAGYTTSFGAGSYDFLILKLNSARDHQ' A
#
# COMPACT_ATOMS: atom_id res chain seq x y z
N MET A 1 -23.60 6.07 34.13
CA MET A 1 -23.87 5.78 32.72
C MET A 1 -22.52 5.61 32.04
N LEU A 2 -22.16 4.41 31.61
CA LEU A 2 -20.89 4.15 30.92
C LEU A 2 -21.14 4.22 29.42
N GLU A 3 -20.43 5.11 28.74
CA GLU A 3 -20.49 5.29 27.30
C GLU A 3 -19.60 4.24 26.64
N TYR A 4 -20.19 3.29 25.92
CA TYR A 4 -19.45 2.30 25.15
C TYR A 4 -19.15 2.90 23.77
N LYS A 5 -17.91 3.37 23.57
CA LYS A 5 -17.44 3.81 22.25
C LYS A 5 -17.06 2.58 21.43
N GLU A 6 -17.95 2.17 20.54
CA GLU A 6 -17.56 1.35 19.39
C GLU A 6 -16.44 2.09 18.65
N SER A 7 -15.26 1.49 18.58
CA SER A 7 -14.15 1.99 17.78
C SER A 7 -14.48 1.73 16.31
N ILE A 8 -15.08 2.71 15.64
CA ILE A 8 -15.15 2.70 14.19
C ILE A 8 -13.73 2.95 13.64
N ALA A 9 -13.20 2.01 12.88
CA ALA A 9 -11.92 2.18 12.22
C ALA A 9 -12.03 3.37 11.25
N GLN A 10 -11.36 4.47 11.57
CA GLN A 10 -11.36 5.69 10.76
C GLN A 10 -10.07 5.74 9.93
N TYR A 11 -10.21 5.58 8.61
CA TYR A 11 -9.11 5.83 7.69
C TYR A 11 -8.72 7.31 7.75
N THR A 12 -7.46 7.59 8.09
CA THR A 12 -6.96 8.97 8.26
C THR A 12 -6.39 9.54 6.95
N TRP A 13 -5.85 8.68 6.08
CA TRP A 13 -5.35 9.03 4.76
C TRP A 13 -5.27 7.78 3.86
N ALA A 14 -5.19 7.98 2.56
CA ALA A 14 -4.91 6.94 1.57
C ALA A 14 -4.06 7.51 0.43
N TYR A 15 -3.08 6.75 -0.03
CA TYR A 15 -2.32 7.04 -1.25
C TYR A 15 -2.59 5.94 -2.27
N ALA A 16 -2.65 6.31 -3.54
CA ALA A 16 -2.70 5.37 -4.65
C ALA A 16 -1.30 5.25 -5.27
N TYR A 17 -0.82 4.01 -5.42
CA TYR A 17 0.45 3.69 -6.07
C TYR A 17 0.16 2.84 -7.30
N GLY A 18 0.63 3.29 -8.46
CA GLY A 18 0.29 2.72 -9.76
C GLY A 18 0.42 3.78 -10.85
N GLY A 19 0.00 3.42 -12.08
CA GLY A 19 -0.02 4.33 -13.22
C GLY A 19 -1.39 4.35 -13.91
N SER A 20 -1.39 4.57 -15.22
CA SER A 20 -2.62 4.80 -16.00
C SER A 20 -3.40 3.53 -16.35
N ALA A 21 -2.90 2.35 -16.02
CA ALA A 21 -3.48 1.06 -16.38
C ALA A 21 -3.74 0.19 -15.13
N THR A 22 -3.64 -1.13 -15.25
CA THR A 22 -3.99 -2.07 -14.17
C THR A 22 -2.78 -2.39 -13.31
N ASP A 23 -2.90 -2.09 -12.03
CA ASP A 23 -1.90 -2.43 -11.01
C ASP A 23 -2.59 -3.24 -9.90
N THR A 24 -2.05 -4.41 -9.57
CA THR A 24 -2.65 -5.30 -8.55
C THR A 24 -1.60 -5.80 -7.59
N ALA A 25 -1.80 -5.51 -6.30
CA ALA A 25 -1.03 -6.09 -5.21
C ALA A 25 -1.64 -7.41 -4.76
N PHE A 26 -0.82 -8.47 -4.67
CA PHE A 26 -1.24 -9.78 -4.14
C PHE A 26 -0.75 -10.04 -2.73
N SER A 27 0.34 -9.40 -2.33
CA SER A 27 0.95 -9.57 -1.02
C SER A 27 1.48 -8.25 -0.50
N ILE A 28 1.43 -8.09 0.82
CA ILE A 28 2.09 -7.03 1.56
C ILE A 28 2.71 -7.63 2.81
N GLN A 29 3.93 -7.20 3.15
CA GLN A 29 4.63 -7.63 4.36
C GLN A 29 5.35 -6.47 5.02
N GLN A 30 5.29 -6.40 6.35
CA GLN A 30 6.08 -5.44 7.10
C GLN A 30 7.56 -5.82 7.04
N THR A 31 8.43 -4.84 6.83
CA THR A 31 9.89 -5.01 6.81
C THR A 31 10.49 -4.72 8.19
N SER A 32 11.70 -5.22 8.45
CA SER A 32 12.37 -5.06 9.76
C SER A 32 12.77 -3.61 10.08
N ASP A 33 12.82 -2.74 9.08
CA ASP A 33 13.01 -1.29 9.22
C ASP A 33 11.69 -0.54 9.52
N GLY A 34 10.58 -1.27 9.72
CA GLY A 34 9.28 -0.70 10.05
C GLY A 34 8.49 -0.17 8.85
N GLY A 35 9.02 -0.32 7.63
CA GLY A 35 8.29 -0.10 6.39
C GLY A 35 7.43 -1.30 5.98
N TYR A 36 6.99 -1.30 4.72
CA TYR A 36 6.27 -2.40 4.11
C TYR A 36 6.82 -2.68 2.71
N ILE A 37 6.75 -3.93 2.28
CA ILE A 37 6.97 -4.33 0.89
C ILE A 37 5.69 -4.93 0.34
N SER A 38 5.31 -4.53 -0.88
CA SER A 38 4.19 -5.13 -1.62
C SER A 38 4.65 -5.70 -2.95
N ALA A 39 4.08 -6.84 -3.32
CA ALA A 39 4.38 -7.54 -4.56
C ALA A 39 3.10 -7.81 -5.35
N GLY A 40 3.21 -7.68 -6.67
CA GLY A 40 2.08 -7.72 -7.58
C GLY A 40 2.49 -7.70 -9.05
N TYR A 41 1.52 -7.40 -9.91
CA TYR A 41 1.78 -7.08 -11.31
C TYR A 41 1.37 -5.65 -11.64
N THR A 42 1.92 -5.15 -12.74
CA THR A 42 1.56 -3.89 -13.37
C THR A 42 1.37 -4.09 -14.86
N THR A 43 0.40 -3.37 -15.43
CA THR A 43 0.31 -3.09 -16.87
C THR A 43 0.54 -1.61 -17.17
N SER A 44 0.88 -0.83 -16.13
CA SER A 44 1.12 0.61 -16.16
C SER A 44 2.59 0.96 -16.41
N PHE A 45 3.52 0.05 -16.10
CA PHE A 45 4.97 0.23 -16.24
C PHE A 45 5.58 -0.98 -16.94
N GLY A 46 6.84 -0.86 -17.39
CA GLY A 46 7.62 -1.98 -17.92
C GLY A 46 7.61 -2.09 -19.44
N ALA A 47 7.74 -3.33 -19.94
CA ALA A 47 7.89 -3.64 -21.36
C ALA A 47 6.54 -3.91 -22.05
N GLY A 48 5.43 -3.88 -21.30
CA GLY A 48 4.07 -4.04 -21.82
C GLY A 48 3.43 -5.37 -21.43
N SER A 49 2.10 -5.45 -21.56
CA SER A 49 1.29 -6.53 -20.98
C SER A 49 1.40 -6.57 -19.45
N TYR A 50 1.78 -7.71 -18.85
CA TYR A 50 1.85 -7.92 -17.40
C TYR A 50 3.31 -8.02 -16.96
N ASP A 51 3.79 -7.02 -16.22
CA ASP A 51 5.13 -6.95 -15.65
C ASP A 51 5.08 -7.09 -14.12
N PHE A 52 6.17 -7.53 -13.49
CA PHE A 52 6.25 -7.58 -12.02
C PHE A 52 6.40 -6.17 -11.43
N LEU A 53 5.61 -5.88 -10.39
CA LEU A 53 5.74 -4.66 -9.61
C LEU A 53 6.07 -5.00 -8.15
N ILE A 54 7.18 -4.44 -7.67
CA ILE A 54 7.60 -4.48 -6.26
C ILE A 54 7.63 -3.05 -5.73
N LEU A 55 6.85 -2.79 -4.68
CA LEU A 55 6.78 -1.48 -4.02
C LEU A 55 7.39 -1.59 -2.63
N LYS A 56 8.38 -0.76 -2.31
CA LYS A 56 8.82 -0.53 -0.92
C LYS A 56 8.20 0.76 -0.41
N LEU A 57 7.45 0.65 0.68
CA LEU A 57 6.84 1.75 1.39
C LEU A 57 7.62 2.00 2.67
N ASN A 58 8.01 3.24 2.92
CA ASN A 58 8.66 3.58 4.17
C ASN A 58 7.66 3.52 5.33
N SER A 59 8.19 3.49 6.55
CA SER A 59 7.35 3.65 7.73
C SER A 59 6.61 5.00 7.65
N ALA A 60 5.41 5.09 8.23
CA ALA A 60 4.57 6.30 8.20
C ALA A 60 5.22 7.56 8.85
N ARG A 61 6.49 7.49 9.27
CA ARG A 61 7.26 8.59 9.86
C ARG A 61 7.93 9.53 8.86
N ASP A 62 7.86 9.28 7.56
CA ASP A 62 8.61 10.06 6.57
C ASP A 62 7.83 11.23 5.91
N HIS A 63 6.65 11.58 6.43
CA HIS A 63 5.97 12.83 6.06
C HIS A 63 6.07 13.83 7.21
N GLN A 64 7.22 14.51 7.31
CA GLN A 64 7.31 15.85 7.89
C GLN A 64 7.52 16.87 6.78
#